data_AF-R4KJH5-F1
#
_entry.id   AF-R4KJH5-F1
#
_cell.length_a   1.000
_cell.length_b   1.000
_cell.length_c   1.000
_cell.angle_alpha   90.00
_cell.angle_beta   90.00
_cell.angle_gamma   90.00
#
_symmetry.space_group_name_H-M   'P 1'
#
loop_
_entity.id
_entity.type
_entity.pdbx_description
1 polymer ?
#
loop_
_entity_poly.entity_id
_entity_poly.type
_entity_poly.pdbx_seq_one_letter_code
_entity_poly.pdbx_strand_id
1 'polypeptide(L)' 'MTKAVKLLLRFGGIALIGVAMLGGLPGPYPTLMGIAGVVLFFAAGST' A
#
# COMPACT_ATOMS: atom_id res chain seq x y z
N MET A 1 3.84 17.74 -4.26
CA MET A 1 4.32 16.37 -4.58
C MET A 1 4.66 16.28 -6.06
N THR A 2 5.88 15.87 -6.39
CA THR A 2 6.27 15.58 -7.78
C THR A 2 5.56 14.33 -8.30
N LYS A 3 5.27 14.27 -9.61
CA LYS A 3 4.54 13.14 -10.24
C LYS A 3 5.17 11.77 -9.95
N ALA A 4 6.51 11.73 -9.86
CA ALA A 4 7.27 10.53 -9.50
C ALA A 4 6.96 10.02 -8.08
N VAL A 5 6.79 10.93 -7.11
CA VAL A 5 6.49 10.57 -5.72
C VAL A 5 5.06 10.02 -5.61
N LYS A 6 4.09 10.60 -6.33
CA LYS A 6 2.72 10.04 -6.40
C LYS A 6 2.70 8.62 -6.99
N LEU A 7 3.47 8.39 -8.04
CA LEU A 7 3.60 7.06 -8.67
C LEU A 7 4.24 6.04 -7.71
N LEU A 8 5.34 6.41 -7.04
CA LEU A 8 5.98 5.57 -6.03
C LEU A 8 5.04 5.21 -4.88
N LEU A 9 4.24 6.18 -4.40
CA LEU A 9 3.24 5.94 -3.34
C LEU A 9 2.14 4.97 -3.80
N ARG A 10 1.66 5.08 -5.04
CA ARG A 10 0.67 4.14 -5.60
C ARG A 10 1.24 2.74 -5.77
N PHE A 11 2.41 2.61 -6.38
CA PHE A 11 3.05 1.30 -6.55
C PHE A 11 3.41 0.66 -5.21
N GLY A 12 3.89 1.45 -4.25
CA GLY A 12 4.15 1.01 -2.89
C GLY A 12 2.88 0.55 -2.16
N GLY A 13 1.77 1.29 -2.30
CA GLY A 13 0.47 0.90 -1.74
C GLY A 13 -0.07 -0.41 -2.33
N ILE A 14 -0.01 -0.56 -3.65
CA ILE A 14 -0.44 -1.79 -4.35
C ILE A 14 0.44 -2.98 -3.94
N ALA A 15 1.77 -2.79 -3.87
CA ALA A 15 2.70 -3.82 -3.43
C ALA A 15 2.41 -4.27 -1.99
N LEU A 16 2.14 -3.33 -1.08
CA LEU A 16 1.76 -3.64 0.30
C LEU A 16 0.45 -4.41 0.41
N ILE A 17 -0.57 -4.03 -0.37
CA ILE A 17 -1.84 -4.76 -0.43
C ILE A 17 -1.62 -6.17 -1.01
N GLY A 18 -0.79 -6.31 -2.04
CA GLY A 18 -0.43 -7.61 -2.61
C GLY A 18 0.31 -8.51 -1.61
N VAL A 19 1.26 -7.96 -0.85
CA VAL A 19 1.98 -8.67 0.22
C VAL A 19 1.03 -9.07 1.35
N ALA A 20 0.07 -8.22 1.71
CA ALA A 20 -0.95 -8.57 2.70
C ALA A 20 -1.82 -9.77 2.26
N MET A 21 -2.15 -9.86 0.98
CA MET A 21 -2.97 -10.95 0.44
C MET A 21 -2.20 -12.25 0.20
N LEU A 22 -0.95 -12.17 -0.26
CA LEU A 22 -0.16 -13.33 -0.67
C LEU A 22 0.89 -13.79 0.35
N GLY A 23 1.22 -12.95 1.33
CA GLY A 23 2.36 -13.15 2.23
C GLY A 23 2.17 -14.23 3.30
N GLY A 24 0.97 -14.80 3.45
CA GLY A 24 0.70 -15.83 4.46
C GLY A 24 1.10 -15.40 5.88
N LEU A 25 1.03 -14.11 6.18
CA LEU A 25 1.52 -13.55 7.44
C LEU A 25 0.62 -14.02 8.60
N PRO A 26 1.18 -14.61 9.67
CA PRO A 26 0.38 -15.14 10.77
C PRO A 26 -0.18 -14.00 11.65
N GLY A 27 -1.43 -14.09 12.10
CA GLY A 27 -2.01 -13.10 13.01
C GLY A 27 -2.50 -11.81 12.33
N PRO A 28 -2.43 -10.63 12.97
CA PRO A 28 -3.05 -9.39 12.47
C PRO A 28 -2.22 -8.63 11.42
N TYR A 29 -1.00 -9.10 11.10
CA TYR A 29 -0.11 -8.43 10.14
C TYR A 29 -0.68 -8.26 8.72
N PRO A 30 -1.44 -9.22 8.12
CA PRO A 30 -2.11 -9.02 6.84
C PRO A 30 -3.05 -7.81 6.88
N THR A 31 -3.83 -7.68 7.95
CA THR A 31 -4.78 -6.58 8.12
C THR A 31 -4.06 -5.24 8.26
N LEU A 32 -2.98 -5.19 9.05
CA LEU A 32 -2.17 -3.98 9.23
C LEU A 32 -1.48 -3.55 7.92
N MET A 33 -0.91 -4.49 7.15
CA MET A 33 -0.31 -4.20 5.86
C MET A 33 -1.34 -3.78 4.81
N GLY A 34 -2.53 -4.37 4.82
CA GLY A 34 -3.65 -3.96 3.98
C GLY A 34 -4.07 -2.52 4.27
N ILE A 35 -4.26 -2.17 5.55
CA ILE A 35 -4.59 -0.80 5.97
C ILE A 35 -3.48 0.18 5.57
N ALA A 36 -2.21 -0.15 5.84
CA ALA A 36 -1.08 0.69 5.46
C ALA A 36 -1.00 0.91 3.94
N GLY A 37 -1.24 -0.14 3.14
CA GLY A 37 -1.25 -0.06 1.70
C GLY A 37 -2.41 0.79 1.15
N VAL A 38 -3.60 0.67 1.73
CA VAL A 38 -4.77 1.52 1.39
C VAL A 38 -4.48 2.98 1.76
N VAL A 39 -3.95 3.24 2.95
CA VAL A 39 -3.58 4.60 3.40
C VAL A 39 -2.54 5.21 2.46
N LEU A 40 -1.49 4.47 2.10
CA LEU A 40 -0.46 4.93 1.15
C LEU A 40 -1.04 5.21 -0.24
N PHE A 41 -1.93 4.35 -0.73
CA PHE A 41 -2.57 4.52 -2.03
C PHE A 41 -3.48 5.76 -2.08
N PHE A 42 -4.26 6.00 -1.02
CA PHE A 42 -5.12 7.19 -0.91
C PHE A 42 -4.32 8.46 -0.60
N ALA A 43 -3.26 8.38 0.22
CA ALA A 43 -2.36 9.49 0.50
C ALA A 43 -1.57 9.95 -0.74
N ALA A 44 -1.39 9.08 -1.74
CA ALA A 44 -0.87 9.46 -3.05
C ALA A 44 -1.76 10.49 -3.78
N GLY A 45 -3.05 10.56 -3.41
CA GLY A 45 -4.06 11.48 -3.98
C GLY A 45 -4.42 11.17 -5.43
N SER A 46 -5.43 11.87 -5.97
CA SER A 46 -5.69 11.86 -7.41
C SER A 46 -4.52 12.56 -8.11
N THR A 47 -3.88 11.87 -9.04
CA THR A 47 -2.79 12.43 -9.85
C THR A 47 -3.23 13.71 -10.53
#